data_AF-L8FNW2-F1
#
_entry.id   AF-L8FNW2-F1
#
_cell.length_a   1.000
_cell.length_b   1.000
_cell.length_c   1.000
_cell.angle_alpha   90.00
_cell.angle_beta   90.00
_cell.angle_gamma   90.00
#
_symmetry.space_group_name_H-M   'P 1'
#
loop_
_entity.id
_entity.type
_entity.pdbx_description
1 polymer ?
#
loop_
_entity_poly.entity_id
_entity_poly.type
_entity_poly.pdbx_seq_one_letter_code
_entity_poly.pdbx_strand_id
1 'polypeptide(L)'
;MGSHQTPPSLTPSGLKQPSLASLRFNGSSYPLVPTSVRPRCGIEPRAAYLATPETSPAPIISASSFVPHSLITHLMRRKNDSALAIKFAPSRKGVITNMEGVLHTFVTPLVGALMHGDYRYTGGHYVEGFPLLDGRLQARRVVVSAAVQMDFEFNSVMMEACRVEVREVVGRELGPDWRISGDQEKWEGRGMEEYEDGLKSHLVAHLVGSQRLPPLKAVVENALSDAATLNFLERHIRDGYSSPVDFQNVFSALGASNKVVVSLEFLYNTAVHQLRNELSALEVACPQGYIYTSDPPSIFVQAIGGAKIANRLQFAALKHLASASKPARFSQSVKFANMKAFAFNDYSDDGAIELLREALEVQRHVIVLPKAKLFRGPNGRYEPGEGLEEGLLVVHNNSDAFGQNIETESAMGSLDGAIGASTSTAASLLRHRKNLLDWIW
;
A
#
# COMPACT_ATOMS: atom_id res chain seq x y z
N MET A 1 -31.46 -39.72 -20.65
CA MET A 1 -29.99 -39.64 -20.81
C MET A 1 -29.66 -38.19 -21.09
N GLY A 2 -29.35 -37.43 -20.03
CA GLY A 2 -29.10 -35.99 -20.10
C GLY A 2 -27.61 -35.71 -20.13
N SER A 3 -27.14 -35.03 -21.18
CA SER A 3 -25.76 -34.55 -21.30
C SER A 3 -25.58 -33.30 -20.45
N HIS A 4 -24.79 -33.41 -19.38
CA HIS A 4 -24.27 -32.27 -18.63
C HIS A 4 -23.29 -31.47 -19.51
N GLN A 5 -23.70 -30.28 -19.93
CA GLN A 5 -22.76 -29.26 -20.40
C GLN A 5 -22.34 -28.41 -19.20
N THR A 6 -21.06 -28.51 -18.85
CA THR A 6 -20.37 -27.62 -17.92
C THR A 6 -20.35 -26.20 -18.49
N PRO A 7 -20.64 -25.14 -17.70
CA PRO A 7 -20.59 -23.78 -18.20
C PRO A 7 -19.14 -23.34 -18.47
N PRO A 8 -18.90 -22.48 -19.47
CA PRO A 8 -17.56 -22.05 -19.86
C PRO A 8 -16.94 -21.16 -18.77
N SER A 9 -15.70 -21.48 -18.36
CA SER A 9 -14.90 -20.64 -17.49
C SER A 9 -14.55 -19.33 -18.19
N LEU A 10 -15.13 -18.21 -17.74
CA LEU A 10 -14.78 -16.86 -18.19
C LEU A 10 -13.55 -16.32 -17.44
N THR A 11 -12.48 -17.11 -17.37
CA THR A 11 -11.13 -16.60 -17.08
C THR A 11 -10.45 -16.42 -18.43
N PRO A 12 -9.95 -15.23 -18.81
CA PRO A 12 -9.20 -15.07 -20.05
C PRO A 12 -7.96 -15.97 -20.02
N SER A 13 -7.96 -17.02 -20.82
CA SER A 13 -6.91 -18.03 -20.93
C SER A 13 -5.67 -17.55 -21.71
N GLY A 14 -5.32 -16.27 -21.57
CA GLY A 14 -4.29 -15.61 -22.38
C GLY A 14 -3.20 -14.83 -21.62
N LEU A 15 -3.28 -14.74 -20.29
CA LEU A 15 -2.26 -14.04 -19.50
C LEU A 15 -1.10 -15.00 -19.19
N LYS A 16 0.07 -14.71 -19.76
CA LYS A 16 1.31 -15.45 -19.46
C LYS A 16 1.67 -15.19 -17.99
N GLN A 17 1.65 -16.21 -17.14
CA GLN A 17 2.38 -16.10 -15.88
C GLN A 17 3.86 -15.86 -16.21
N PRO A 18 4.47 -14.75 -15.73
CA PRO A 18 5.88 -14.46 -15.97
C PRO A 18 6.77 -15.61 -15.54
N SER A 19 7.86 -15.83 -16.27
CA SER A 19 9.03 -16.45 -15.64
C SER A 19 9.48 -15.53 -14.50
N LEU A 20 9.86 -16.07 -13.34
CA LEU A 20 10.37 -15.28 -12.21
C LEU A 20 11.51 -14.33 -12.60
N ALA A 21 12.26 -14.65 -13.65
CA ALA A 21 13.33 -13.80 -14.19
C ALA A 21 12.84 -12.44 -14.72
N SER A 22 11.62 -12.36 -15.27
CA SER A 22 11.07 -11.12 -15.82
C SER A 22 10.50 -10.17 -14.76
N LEU A 23 10.39 -10.63 -13.51
CA LEU A 23 9.95 -9.83 -12.36
C LEU A 23 11.11 -9.19 -11.59
N ARG A 24 12.36 -9.39 -12.01
CA ARG A 24 13.53 -8.94 -11.25
C ARG A 24 13.90 -7.49 -11.54
N PHE A 25 14.01 -6.68 -10.49
CA PHE A 25 14.66 -5.38 -10.52
C PHE A 25 16.13 -5.57 -10.20
N ASN A 26 17.02 -5.29 -11.16
CA ASN A 26 18.45 -5.50 -10.99
C ASN A 26 19.19 -4.22 -10.57
N GLY A 27 20.28 -4.40 -9.83
CA GLY A 27 21.22 -3.34 -9.46
C GLY A 27 21.08 -2.89 -8.01
N SER A 28 21.68 -1.75 -7.71
CA SER A 28 21.76 -1.19 -6.37
C SER A 28 21.35 0.28 -6.39
N SER A 29 20.84 0.76 -5.25
CA SER A 29 20.53 2.17 -5.06
C SER A 29 21.73 3.01 -4.67
N TYR A 30 22.91 2.47 -4.38
CA TYR A 30 24.04 3.26 -3.93
C TYR A 30 24.69 4.11 -5.06
N PRO A 31 25.14 3.54 -6.19
CA PRO A 31 25.75 4.33 -7.25
C PRO A 31 24.68 5.13 -8.02
N LEU A 32 25.04 6.36 -8.37
CA LEU A 32 24.29 7.13 -9.35
C LEU A 32 24.60 6.59 -10.75
N VAL A 33 23.59 6.56 -11.61
CA VAL A 33 23.73 6.15 -13.01
C VAL A 33 23.40 7.31 -13.95
N PRO A 34 24.17 7.50 -15.03
CA PRO A 34 23.82 8.48 -16.05
C PRO A 34 22.52 8.06 -16.75
N THR A 35 21.71 9.04 -17.14
CA THR A 35 20.45 8.80 -17.86
C THR A 35 20.46 9.41 -19.26
N SER A 36 19.51 8.98 -20.10
CA SER A 36 19.25 9.60 -21.41
C SER A 36 18.46 10.92 -21.29
N VAL A 37 17.90 11.20 -20.11
CA VAL A 37 17.12 12.42 -19.85
C VAL A 37 18.09 13.61 -19.80
N ARG A 38 17.85 14.60 -20.67
CA ARG A 38 18.65 15.82 -20.71
C ARG A 38 18.00 16.90 -19.84
N PRO A 39 18.79 17.68 -19.09
CA PRO A 39 18.26 18.86 -18.43
C PRO A 39 17.77 19.84 -19.50
N ARG A 40 16.46 20.12 -19.52
CA ARG A 40 15.87 21.19 -20.32
C ARG A 40 15.26 22.19 -19.35
N CYS A 41 15.50 23.49 -19.55
CA CYS A 41 14.97 24.54 -18.69
C CYS A 41 13.47 24.34 -18.45
N GLY A 42 13.09 24.12 -17.20
CA GLY A 42 11.69 23.99 -16.77
C GLY A 42 10.98 22.67 -17.08
N ILE A 43 11.64 21.67 -17.66
CA ILE A 43 11.01 20.36 -17.93
C ILE A 43 11.41 19.36 -16.84
N GLU A 44 10.43 18.94 -16.04
CA GLU A 44 10.57 17.87 -15.07
C GLU A 44 10.88 16.53 -15.77
N PRO A 45 11.72 15.65 -15.19
CA PRO A 45 12.03 14.33 -15.74
C PRO A 45 10.81 13.53 -16.19
N ARG A 46 9.68 13.67 -15.48
CA ARG A 46 8.38 13.06 -15.82
C ARG A 46 8.01 13.20 -17.29
N ALA A 47 8.11 14.40 -17.85
CA ALA A 47 7.64 14.67 -19.22
C ALA A 47 8.42 13.86 -20.26
N ALA A 48 9.72 13.64 -20.03
CA ALA A 48 10.55 12.83 -20.92
C ALA A 48 10.12 11.35 -20.90
N TYR A 49 9.81 10.82 -19.71
CA TYR A 49 9.36 9.44 -19.55
C TYR A 49 7.94 9.23 -20.09
N LEU A 50 7.02 10.18 -19.85
CA LEU A 50 5.65 10.11 -20.37
C LEU A 50 5.60 10.20 -21.90
N ALA A 51 6.59 10.85 -22.54
CA ALA A 51 6.69 10.86 -24.00
C ALA A 51 7.08 9.49 -24.60
N THR A 52 7.67 8.60 -23.80
CA THR A 52 8.11 7.26 -24.23
C THR A 52 7.87 6.20 -23.16
N PRO A 53 6.60 5.94 -22.75
CA PRO A 53 6.30 5.13 -21.58
C PRO A 53 6.83 3.69 -21.64
N GLU A 54 6.96 3.13 -22.83
CA GLU A 54 7.45 1.78 -23.09
C GLU A 54 8.94 1.60 -22.73
N THR A 55 9.68 2.69 -22.59
CA THR A 55 11.08 2.66 -22.14
C THR A 55 11.20 2.48 -20.62
N SER A 56 10.11 2.72 -19.89
CA SER A 56 10.00 2.48 -18.45
C SER A 56 9.45 1.07 -18.19
N PRO A 57 9.97 0.34 -17.19
CA PRO A 57 9.50 -1.01 -16.91
C PRO A 57 8.02 -1.04 -16.53
N ALA A 58 7.36 -2.16 -16.81
CA ALA A 58 6.02 -2.46 -16.31
C ALA A 58 6.02 -2.63 -14.79
N PRO A 59 4.95 -2.19 -14.10
CA PRO A 59 4.81 -2.48 -12.69
C PRO A 59 4.56 -3.97 -12.49
N ILE A 60 4.95 -4.46 -11.32
CA ILE A 60 4.48 -5.74 -10.78
C ILE A 60 3.31 -5.39 -9.87
N ILE A 61 2.11 -5.87 -10.16
CA ILE A 61 0.92 -5.61 -9.36
C ILE A 61 0.66 -6.83 -8.50
N SER A 62 1.01 -6.77 -7.21
CA SER A 62 0.60 -7.81 -6.27
C SER A 62 -0.75 -7.47 -5.67
N ALA A 63 -1.64 -8.46 -5.58
CA ALA A 63 -2.96 -8.25 -5.01
C ALA A 63 -3.40 -9.38 -4.08
N SER A 64 -4.30 -9.07 -3.15
CA SER A 64 -4.96 -10.11 -2.38
C SER A 64 -5.87 -10.93 -3.28
N SER A 65 -5.87 -12.25 -3.11
CA SER A 65 -6.61 -13.20 -3.94
C SER A 65 -8.12 -12.97 -3.98
N PHE A 66 -8.67 -12.27 -2.99
CA PHE A 66 -10.09 -11.93 -2.95
C PHE A 66 -10.44 -10.67 -3.76
N VAL A 67 -9.46 -9.92 -4.29
CA VAL A 67 -9.74 -8.77 -5.16
C VAL A 67 -9.88 -9.27 -6.59
N PRO A 68 -11.08 -9.18 -7.22
CA PRO A 68 -11.28 -9.69 -8.57
C PRO A 68 -10.41 -8.93 -9.59
N HIS A 69 -9.94 -9.64 -10.62
CA HIS A 69 -9.12 -9.04 -11.67
C HIS A 69 -9.81 -7.87 -12.41
N SER A 70 -11.14 -7.92 -12.56
CA SER A 70 -11.93 -6.82 -13.09
C SER A 70 -11.80 -5.57 -12.23
N LEU A 71 -11.80 -5.72 -10.90
CA LEU A 71 -11.65 -4.62 -9.96
C LEU A 71 -10.21 -4.10 -9.94
N ILE A 72 -9.20 -4.98 -9.98
CA ILE A 72 -7.79 -4.56 -10.15
C ILE A 72 -7.63 -3.71 -11.43
N THR A 73 -8.22 -4.15 -12.54
CA THR A 73 -8.20 -3.42 -13.82
C THR A 73 -8.84 -2.04 -13.69
N HIS A 74 -10.01 -1.96 -13.05
CA HIS A 74 -10.72 -0.71 -12.80
C HIS A 74 -9.89 0.24 -11.94
N LEU A 75 -9.43 -0.22 -10.78
CA LEU A 75 -8.65 0.58 -9.82
C LEU A 75 -7.34 1.11 -10.44
N MET A 76 -6.66 0.31 -11.25
CA MET A 76 -5.40 0.72 -11.88
C MET A 76 -5.57 1.66 -13.09
N ARG A 77 -6.70 1.58 -13.81
CA ARG A 77 -6.92 2.37 -15.03
C ARG A 77 -7.81 3.59 -14.84
N ARG A 78 -8.65 3.60 -13.81
CA ARG A 78 -9.70 4.61 -13.58
C ARG A 78 -9.42 5.46 -12.34
N LYS A 79 -8.16 5.55 -11.90
CA LYS A 79 -7.70 6.43 -10.82
C LYS A 79 -8.20 7.87 -11.04
N ASN A 80 -8.61 8.54 -9.97
CA ASN A 80 -9.02 9.93 -10.05
C ASN A 80 -7.81 10.82 -10.37
N ASP A 81 -8.05 11.97 -11.00
CA ASP A 81 -7.01 12.98 -11.19
C ASP A 81 -7.02 13.91 -9.97
N SER A 82 -5.89 14.00 -9.26
CA SER A 82 -5.60 14.82 -8.07
C SER A 82 -6.02 14.24 -6.71
N ALA A 83 -5.28 14.64 -5.67
CA ALA A 83 -5.61 14.41 -4.26
C ALA A 83 -6.90 15.14 -3.93
N LEU A 84 -8.00 14.41 -4.06
CA LEU A 84 -9.29 14.93 -3.68
C LEU A 84 -9.40 14.81 -2.15
N ALA A 85 -9.29 15.94 -1.45
CA ALA A 85 -9.73 16.07 -0.06
C ALA A 85 -11.22 15.69 0.13
N ILE A 86 -11.95 15.49 -0.97
CA ILE A 86 -13.33 15.00 -1.00
C ILE A 86 -13.29 13.57 -1.52
N LYS A 87 -13.57 12.62 -0.63
CA LYS A 87 -13.83 11.21 -0.95
C LYS A 87 -15.04 11.10 -1.91
N PHE A 88 -15.35 9.93 -2.46
CA PHE A 88 -16.27 9.78 -3.61
C PHE A 88 -17.44 10.78 -3.60
N ALA A 89 -17.42 11.70 -4.57
CA ALA A 89 -18.41 12.75 -4.72
C ALA A 89 -19.10 12.62 -6.09
N PRO A 90 -20.38 12.19 -6.14
CA PRO A 90 -21.11 12.03 -7.40
C PRO A 90 -21.11 13.30 -8.27
N SER A 91 -21.17 14.48 -7.65
CA SER A 91 -21.17 15.78 -8.33
C SER A 91 -19.87 16.10 -9.07
N ARG A 92 -18.76 15.43 -8.73
CA ARG A 92 -17.44 15.60 -9.37
C ARG A 92 -17.14 14.54 -10.41
N LYS A 93 -18.11 13.68 -10.72
CA LYS A 93 -17.95 12.56 -11.66
C LYS A 93 -16.80 11.62 -11.29
N GLY A 94 -16.54 11.43 -9.99
CA GLY A 94 -15.61 10.42 -9.52
C GLY A 94 -16.06 9.02 -9.97
N VAL A 95 -15.10 8.13 -10.23
CA VAL A 95 -15.39 6.78 -10.77
C VAL A 95 -14.93 5.65 -9.86
N ILE A 96 -14.07 5.97 -8.88
CA ILE A 96 -13.74 5.10 -7.75
C ILE A 96 -14.61 5.50 -6.56
N THR A 97 -15.34 4.55 -6.02
CA THR A 97 -16.21 4.74 -4.84
C THR A 97 -15.44 4.55 -3.53
N ASN A 98 -16.06 4.79 -2.37
CA ASN A 98 -15.35 4.68 -1.09
C ASN A 98 -14.93 3.24 -0.80
N MET A 99 -15.82 2.25 -0.94
CA MET A 99 -15.47 0.84 -0.73
C MET A 99 -14.59 0.27 -1.84
N GLU A 100 -14.70 0.75 -3.09
CA GLU A 100 -13.70 0.44 -4.13
C GLU A 100 -12.32 0.94 -3.73
N GLY A 101 -12.25 2.15 -3.17
CA GLY A 101 -11.01 2.70 -2.66
C GLY A 101 -10.43 1.90 -1.49
N VAL A 102 -11.27 1.38 -0.59
CA VAL A 102 -10.83 0.42 0.44
C VAL A 102 -10.21 -0.83 -0.20
N LEU A 103 -10.82 -1.36 -1.27
CA LEU A 103 -10.27 -2.50 -2.00
C LEU A 103 -8.93 -2.21 -2.69
N HIS A 104 -8.65 -0.95 -3.04
CA HIS A 104 -7.36 -0.52 -3.58
C HIS A 104 -6.20 -0.70 -2.60
N THR A 105 -6.47 -0.61 -1.30
CA THR A 105 -5.53 -0.94 -0.21
C THR A 105 -4.92 -2.35 -0.37
N PHE A 106 -5.62 -3.26 -1.06
CA PHE A 106 -5.20 -4.64 -1.26
C PHE A 106 -4.56 -4.90 -2.63
N VAL A 107 -4.19 -3.84 -3.36
CA VAL A 107 -3.51 -3.89 -4.66
C VAL A 107 -2.27 -3.02 -4.59
N THR A 108 -1.09 -3.63 -4.68
CA THR A 108 0.21 -2.95 -4.52
C THR A 108 1.02 -3.05 -5.80
N PRO A 109 1.14 -1.96 -6.56
CA PRO A 109 2.07 -1.88 -7.69
C PRO A 109 3.50 -1.57 -7.22
N LEU A 110 4.46 -2.39 -7.65
CA LEU A 110 5.89 -2.14 -7.47
C LEU A 110 6.53 -1.77 -8.80
N VAL A 111 7.36 -0.73 -8.79
CA VAL A 111 8.00 -0.19 -9.99
C VAL A 111 9.51 -0.07 -9.78
N GLY A 112 10.31 -0.75 -10.59
CA GLY A 112 11.72 -0.39 -10.74
C GLY A 112 11.83 0.97 -11.43
N ALA A 113 12.42 1.97 -10.77
CA ALA A 113 12.43 3.34 -11.27
C ALA A 113 13.82 3.97 -11.24
N LEU A 114 13.98 5.00 -12.07
CA LEU A 114 15.10 5.94 -12.03
C LEU A 114 14.62 7.23 -11.35
N MET A 115 15.15 7.53 -10.17
CA MET A 115 14.84 8.73 -9.39
C MET A 115 15.96 9.76 -9.54
N HIS A 116 15.64 10.96 -10.03
CA HIS A 116 16.60 12.03 -10.39
C HIS A 116 17.00 12.94 -9.22
N GLY A 117 16.97 12.41 -8.01
CA GLY A 117 17.35 13.09 -6.78
C GLY A 117 16.98 12.26 -5.55
N ASP A 118 17.30 12.76 -4.36
CA ASP A 118 16.87 12.13 -3.11
C ASP A 118 15.69 12.93 -2.50
N TYR A 119 14.63 12.23 -2.08
CA TYR A 119 13.45 12.86 -1.46
C TYR A 119 13.80 13.53 -0.13
N ARG A 120 13.20 14.71 0.10
CA ARG A 120 13.25 15.43 1.37
C ARG A 120 11.94 16.14 1.70
N TYR A 121 11.73 16.28 3.00
CA TYR A 121 10.67 17.14 3.53
C TYR A 121 11.29 18.40 4.15
N THR A 122 10.98 19.57 3.61
CA THR A 122 11.44 20.86 4.12
C THR A 122 10.29 21.86 4.11
N GLY A 123 9.31 21.67 5.02
CA GLY A 123 8.05 22.43 5.01
C GLY A 123 7.14 22.08 3.82
N GLY A 124 7.46 21.03 3.08
CA GLY A 124 6.77 20.53 1.90
C GLY A 124 7.54 19.37 1.27
N HIS A 125 6.89 18.61 0.39
CA HIS A 125 7.53 17.51 -0.33
C HIS A 125 8.44 18.04 -1.45
N TYR A 126 9.68 17.58 -1.47
CA TYR A 126 10.69 18.01 -2.45
C TYR A 126 11.64 16.86 -2.79
N VAL A 127 12.30 16.94 -3.94
CA VAL A 127 13.37 16.01 -4.35
C VAL A 127 14.60 16.85 -4.71
N GLU A 128 15.70 16.68 -3.95
CA GLU A 128 16.94 17.38 -4.26
C GLU A 128 17.64 16.70 -5.43
N GLY A 129 17.71 17.40 -6.55
CA GLY A 129 18.31 16.91 -7.78
C GLY A 129 19.78 16.55 -7.65
N PHE A 130 20.21 15.50 -8.36
CA PHE A 130 21.61 15.14 -8.45
C PHE A 130 22.40 16.13 -9.32
N PRO A 131 23.71 16.31 -9.07
CA PRO A 131 24.55 17.11 -9.95
C PRO A 131 24.60 16.50 -11.35
N LEU A 132 24.83 17.33 -12.35
CA LEU A 132 25.02 16.86 -13.72
C LEU A 132 26.37 16.13 -13.85
N LEU A 133 26.40 15.07 -14.65
CA LEU A 133 27.63 14.40 -15.09
C LEU A 133 27.73 14.56 -16.61
N ASP A 134 28.76 15.24 -17.09
CA ASP A 134 28.97 15.56 -18.52
C ASP A 134 27.72 16.17 -19.19
N GLY A 135 27.03 17.07 -18.47
CA GLY A 135 25.80 17.73 -18.93
C GLY A 135 24.55 16.86 -18.97
N ARG A 136 24.60 15.63 -18.41
CA ARG A 136 23.46 14.70 -18.33
C ARG A 136 22.92 14.60 -16.92
N LEU A 137 21.61 14.34 -16.81
CA LEU A 137 21.00 14.01 -15.52
C LEU A 137 21.48 12.64 -15.05
N GLN A 138 21.73 12.56 -13.76
CA GLN A 138 21.99 11.31 -13.06
C GLN A 138 20.73 10.87 -12.32
N ALA A 139 20.59 9.57 -12.11
CA ALA A 139 19.51 9.01 -11.33
C ALA A 139 20.00 7.89 -10.41
N ARG A 140 19.22 7.64 -9.37
CA ARG A 140 19.32 6.49 -8.49
C ARG A 140 18.34 5.43 -8.96
N ARG A 141 18.78 4.17 -9.01
CA ARG A 141 17.85 3.04 -9.18
C ARG A 141 17.11 2.84 -7.86
N VAL A 142 15.79 2.81 -7.88
CA VAL A 142 14.96 2.56 -6.69
C VAL A 142 13.84 1.61 -7.05
N VAL A 143 13.20 1.02 -6.04
CA VAL A 143 11.87 0.44 -6.21
C VAL A 143 10.87 1.43 -5.64
N VAL A 144 9.92 1.90 -6.43
CA VAL A 144 8.78 2.63 -5.90
C VAL A 144 7.68 1.64 -5.58
N SER A 145 7.35 1.50 -4.31
CA SER A 145 6.10 0.89 -3.91
C SER A 145 5.00 1.93 -4.00
N ALA A 146 3.98 1.62 -4.78
CA ALA A 146 2.84 2.47 -5.00
C ALA A 146 1.64 2.03 -4.13
N ALA A 147 1.91 1.54 -2.91
CA ALA A 147 0.91 1.05 -1.98
C ALA A 147 -0.09 2.14 -1.56
N VAL A 148 -1.36 1.76 -1.48
CA VAL A 148 -2.43 2.62 -0.97
C VAL A 148 -2.58 2.38 0.52
N GLN A 149 -2.50 3.46 1.30
CA GLN A 149 -2.60 3.40 2.76
C GLN A 149 -4.05 3.19 3.22
N MET A 150 -4.22 2.68 4.44
CA MET A 150 -5.52 2.68 5.08
C MET A 150 -5.98 4.12 5.32
N ASP A 151 -7.03 4.54 4.64
CA ASP A 151 -7.49 5.93 4.64
C ASP A 151 -8.51 6.19 5.76
N PHE A 152 -8.01 6.79 6.84
CA PHE A 152 -8.76 7.36 7.97
C PHE A 152 -8.60 8.88 8.03
N GLU A 153 -8.45 9.56 6.89
CA GLU A 153 -8.44 11.03 6.88
C GLU A 153 -9.77 11.58 7.42
N PHE A 154 -10.89 10.90 7.10
CA PHE A 154 -12.24 11.24 7.56
C PHE A 154 -12.99 9.99 8.06
N ASN A 155 -14.21 10.20 8.58
CA ASN A 155 -15.16 9.12 8.94
C ASN A 155 -15.80 8.49 7.67
N SER A 156 -14.97 8.08 6.72
CA SER A 156 -15.37 7.44 5.46
C SER A 156 -14.32 6.41 5.07
N VAL A 157 -14.50 5.71 3.95
CA VAL A 157 -13.51 4.76 3.42
C VAL A 157 -13.14 3.70 4.47
N MET A 158 -11.94 3.71 5.05
CA MET A 158 -11.53 2.67 5.99
C MET A 158 -12.31 2.73 7.30
N MET A 159 -12.63 3.93 7.79
CA MET A 159 -13.47 4.08 9.00
C MET A 159 -14.83 3.40 8.81
N GLU A 160 -15.47 3.58 7.65
CA GLU A 160 -16.78 2.97 7.37
C GLU A 160 -16.67 1.47 7.06
N ALA A 161 -15.57 1.02 6.45
CA ALA A 161 -15.37 -0.40 6.15
C ALA A 161 -15.24 -1.26 7.42
N CYS A 162 -14.47 -0.80 8.40
CA CYS A 162 -14.22 -1.54 9.64
C CYS A 162 -15.20 -1.22 10.78
N ARG A 163 -16.13 -0.26 10.57
CA ARG A 163 -17.13 0.15 11.54
C ARG A 163 -18.13 -0.96 11.85
N VAL A 164 -18.41 -1.10 13.15
CA VAL A 164 -19.49 -1.91 13.68
C VAL A 164 -20.82 -1.15 13.55
N GLU A 165 -21.79 -1.76 12.89
CA GLU A 165 -23.09 -1.13 12.58
C GLU A 165 -24.14 -1.40 13.65
N VAL A 166 -25.26 -0.66 13.60
CA VAL A 166 -26.43 -0.90 14.47
C VAL A 166 -26.94 -2.34 14.32
N ARG A 167 -26.85 -2.89 13.11
CA ARG A 167 -27.21 -4.27 12.78
C ARG A 167 -25.94 -5.10 12.54
N GLU A 168 -26.08 -6.41 12.64
CA GLU A 168 -25.03 -7.34 12.25
C GLU A 168 -24.69 -7.14 10.76
N VAL A 169 -23.39 -7.15 10.43
CA VAL A 169 -22.92 -7.19 9.04
C VAL A 169 -22.42 -8.60 8.76
N VAL A 170 -23.07 -9.30 7.85
CA VAL A 170 -22.73 -10.68 7.48
C VAL A 170 -21.86 -10.66 6.24
N GLY A 171 -20.68 -11.26 6.34
CA GLY A 171 -19.73 -11.37 5.24
C GLY A 171 -20.27 -12.25 4.12
N ARG A 172 -20.08 -11.80 2.87
CA ARG A 172 -20.48 -12.52 1.66
C ARG A 172 -19.48 -12.24 0.54
N GLU A 173 -18.96 -13.28 -0.08
CA GLU A 173 -18.08 -13.14 -1.24
C GLU A 173 -18.83 -12.53 -2.44
N LEU A 174 -18.11 -11.81 -3.31
CA LEU A 174 -18.66 -11.32 -4.58
C LEU A 174 -19.04 -12.49 -5.49
N GLY A 175 -20.32 -12.62 -5.81
CA GLY A 175 -20.84 -13.67 -6.67
C GLY A 175 -20.44 -13.54 -8.15
N PRO A 176 -20.69 -14.58 -8.97
CA PRO A 176 -20.34 -14.58 -10.39
C PRO A 176 -21.09 -13.53 -11.22
N ASP A 177 -22.21 -13.01 -10.72
CA ASP A 177 -23.01 -11.96 -11.35
C ASP A 177 -22.62 -10.55 -10.88
N TRP A 178 -21.74 -10.43 -9.89
CA TRP A 178 -21.30 -9.12 -9.42
C TRP A 178 -20.51 -8.39 -10.51
N ARG A 179 -20.83 -7.11 -10.73
CA ARG A 179 -20.17 -6.26 -11.71
C ARG A 179 -19.85 -4.92 -11.05
N ILE A 180 -18.77 -4.31 -11.53
CA ILE A 180 -18.41 -2.94 -11.16
C ILE A 180 -19.52 -2.04 -11.67
N SER A 181 -20.08 -1.21 -10.79
CA SER A 181 -21.13 -0.27 -11.17
C SER A 181 -20.61 0.73 -12.22
N GLY A 182 -21.45 1.03 -13.20
CA GLY A 182 -21.10 1.93 -14.30
C GLY A 182 -20.94 3.37 -13.82
N ASP A 183 -20.15 4.17 -14.55
CA ASP A 183 -19.89 5.57 -14.21
C ASP A 183 -21.18 6.38 -14.01
N GLN A 184 -22.14 6.23 -14.93
CA GLN A 184 -23.41 6.94 -14.89
C GLN A 184 -24.26 6.53 -13.67
N GLU A 185 -24.27 5.25 -13.30
CA GLU A 185 -24.98 4.75 -12.12
C GLU A 185 -24.39 5.35 -10.83
N LYS A 186 -23.06 5.39 -10.74
CA LYS A 186 -22.32 6.02 -9.64
C LYS A 186 -22.66 7.50 -9.51
N TRP A 187 -22.69 8.23 -10.63
CA TRP A 187 -22.98 9.67 -10.62
C TRP A 187 -24.44 10.00 -10.27
N GLU A 188 -25.36 9.13 -10.64
CA GLU A 188 -26.78 9.27 -10.36
C GLU A 188 -27.21 8.63 -9.03
N GLY A 189 -26.29 7.95 -8.33
CA GLY A 189 -26.54 7.29 -7.05
C GLY A 189 -27.40 6.02 -7.14
N ARG A 190 -27.66 5.49 -8.34
CA ARG A 190 -28.54 4.34 -8.53
C ARG A 190 -27.88 3.05 -8.01
N GLY A 191 -28.52 2.40 -7.03
CA GLY A 191 -28.05 1.13 -6.47
C GLY A 191 -26.75 1.23 -5.66
N MET A 192 -26.30 2.44 -5.32
CA MET A 192 -25.00 2.67 -4.69
C MET A 192 -24.90 2.09 -3.27
N GLU A 193 -25.97 2.16 -2.49
CA GLU A 193 -25.99 1.58 -1.14
C GLU A 193 -25.80 0.06 -1.19
N GLU A 194 -26.57 -0.64 -2.03
CA GLU A 194 -26.45 -2.09 -2.22
C GLU A 194 -25.05 -2.48 -2.76
N TYR A 195 -24.47 -1.66 -3.65
CA TYR A 195 -23.14 -1.88 -4.19
C TYR A 195 -22.04 -1.75 -3.11
N GLU A 196 -22.05 -0.66 -2.34
CA GLU A 196 -21.09 -0.44 -1.25
C GLU A 196 -21.26 -1.48 -0.13
N ASP A 197 -22.50 -1.82 0.24
CA ASP A 197 -22.80 -2.85 1.24
C ASP A 197 -22.33 -4.24 0.79
N GLY A 198 -22.46 -4.53 -0.52
CA GLY A 198 -21.91 -5.75 -1.12
C GLY A 198 -20.40 -5.82 -0.99
N LEU A 199 -19.69 -4.72 -1.24
CA LEU A 199 -18.24 -4.64 -1.09
C LEU A 199 -17.81 -4.70 0.39
N LYS A 200 -18.53 -4.05 1.30
CA LYS A 200 -18.28 -4.15 2.75
C LYS A 200 -18.48 -5.59 3.24
N SER A 201 -19.55 -6.25 2.80
CA SER A 201 -19.80 -7.67 3.10
C SER A 201 -18.69 -8.57 2.56
N HIS A 202 -18.17 -8.28 1.38
CA HIS A 202 -17.02 -9.00 0.81
C HIS A 202 -15.76 -8.84 1.66
N LEU A 203 -15.46 -7.62 2.09
CA LEU A 203 -14.33 -7.37 3.00
C LEU A 203 -14.50 -8.11 4.33
N VAL A 204 -15.69 -8.10 4.94
CA VAL A 204 -15.96 -8.85 6.17
C VAL A 204 -15.77 -10.36 5.99
N ALA A 205 -16.14 -10.93 4.83
CA ALA A 205 -15.97 -12.35 4.55
C ALA A 205 -14.50 -12.79 4.55
N HIS A 206 -13.59 -11.89 4.17
CA HIS A 206 -12.17 -12.19 4.01
C HIS A 206 -11.28 -11.67 5.15
N LEU A 207 -11.73 -10.67 5.90
CA LEU A 207 -10.92 -10.00 6.93
C LEU A 207 -11.36 -10.29 8.36
N VAL A 208 -12.48 -11.00 8.56
CA VAL A 208 -12.99 -11.36 9.89
C VAL A 208 -13.18 -12.87 9.94
N GLY A 209 -12.56 -13.55 10.90
CA GLY A 209 -12.54 -15.01 10.97
C GLY A 209 -13.92 -15.64 11.19
N SER A 210 -14.82 -14.94 11.88
CA SER A 210 -16.23 -15.33 12.03
C SER A 210 -17.09 -15.03 10.79
N GLN A 211 -16.53 -14.31 9.80
CA GLN A 211 -17.21 -13.72 8.65
C GLN A 211 -18.37 -12.82 9.05
N ARG A 212 -18.35 -12.24 10.25
CA ARG A 212 -19.45 -11.41 10.77
C ARG A 212 -18.93 -10.32 11.69
N LEU A 213 -19.44 -9.10 11.50
CA LEU A 213 -19.33 -8.05 12.51
C LEU A 213 -20.61 -8.03 13.35
N PRO A 214 -20.51 -8.13 14.70
CA PRO A 214 -21.68 -8.12 15.57
C PRO A 214 -22.41 -6.78 15.51
N PRO A 215 -23.66 -6.68 16.00
CA PRO A 215 -24.33 -5.39 16.13
C PRO A 215 -23.68 -4.54 17.22
N LEU A 216 -23.63 -3.21 17.03
CA LEU A 216 -22.97 -2.23 17.89
C LEU A 216 -23.33 -2.38 19.37
N LYS A 217 -24.62 -2.58 19.67
CA LYS A 217 -25.11 -2.75 21.04
C LYS A 217 -24.47 -3.92 21.79
N ALA A 218 -23.93 -4.92 21.09
CA ALA A 218 -23.32 -6.09 21.71
C ALA A 218 -21.86 -5.84 22.13
N VAL A 219 -21.21 -4.80 21.60
CA VAL A 219 -19.76 -4.60 21.76
C VAL A 219 -19.37 -3.21 22.25
N VAL A 220 -20.26 -2.21 22.15
CA VAL A 220 -19.95 -0.81 22.46
C VAL A 220 -19.44 -0.60 23.90
N GLU A 221 -19.99 -1.32 24.88
CA GLU A 221 -19.59 -1.21 26.28
C GLU A 221 -18.20 -1.81 26.57
N ASN A 222 -17.75 -2.75 25.72
CA ASN A 222 -16.47 -3.45 25.86
C ASN A 222 -15.40 -2.93 24.88
N ALA A 223 -15.73 -1.93 24.06
CA ALA A 223 -14.80 -1.37 23.09
C ALA A 223 -13.63 -0.67 23.80
N LEU A 224 -12.41 -0.98 23.37
CA LEU A 224 -11.19 -0.40 23.93
C LEU A 224 -11.13 1.11 23.62
N SER A 225 -10.66 1.90 24.58
CA SER A 225 -10.25 3.29 24.33
C SER A 225 -9.00 3.35 23.47
N ASP A 226 -8.65 4.53 22.94
CA ASP A 226 -7.42 4.74 22.16
C ASP A 226 -6.16 4.26 22.92
N ALA A 227 -6.06 4.62 24.22
CA ALA A 227 -4.94 4.22 25.06
C ALA A 227 -4.92 2.70 25.33
N ALA A 228 -6.08 2.10 25.57
CA ALA A 228 -6.19 0.65 25.77
C ALA A 228 -5.88 -0.12 24.48
N THR A 229 -6.27 0.43 23.32
CA THR A 229 -5.95 -0.11 21.99
C THR A 229 -4.44 -0.11 21.74
N LEU A 230 -3.76 1.02 22.02
CA LEU A 230 -2.31 1.10 21.92
C LEU A 230 -1.63 0.08 22.85
N ASN A 231 -2.04 0.02 24.11
CA ASN A 231 -1.50 -0.94 25.08
C ASN A 231 -1.76 -2.40 24.67
N PHE A 232 -2.89 -2.69 24.03
CA PHE A 232 -3.16 -4.01 23.47
C PHE A 232 -2.19 -4.34 22.33
N LEU A 233 -2.04 -3.45 21.35
CA LEU A 233 -1.17 -3.68 20.20
C LEU A 233 0.31 -3.78 20.59
N GLU A 234 0.79 -2.92 21.49
CA GLU A 234 2.18 -2.97 21.93
C GLU A 234 2.50 -4.22 22.74
N ARG A 235 1.56 -4.70 23.58
CA ARG A 235 1.72 -6.00 24.25
C ARG A 235 1.78 -7.13 23.23
N HIS A 236 0.92 -7.09 22.22
CA HIS A 236 0.91 -8.08 21.14
C HIS A 236 2.24 -8.10 20.35
N ILE A 237 2.85 -6.93 20.11
CA ILE A 237 4.17 -6.83 19.47
C ILE A 237 5.27 -7.41 20.37
N ARG A 238 5.26 -7.10 21.67
CA ARG A 238 6.28 -7.53 22.64
C ARG A 238 6.22 -9.01 23.00
N ASP A 239 5.03 -9.59 23.06
CA ASP A 239 4.86 -10.96 23.55
C ASP A 239 5.11 -11.99 22.45
N GLY A 240 6.21 -12.73 22.53
CA GLY A 240 6.60 -13.76 21.55
C GLY A 240 5.58 -14.89 21.33
N TYR A 241 4.58 -15.05 22.20
CA TYR A 241 3.52 -16.05 22.06
C TYR A 241 2.21 -15.51 21.46
N SER A 242 2.12 -14.19 21.27
CA SER A 242 0.96 -13.55 20.67
C SER A 242 0.69 -14.08 19.26
N SER A 243 -0.58 -14.13 18.88
CA SER A 243 -1.04 -14.76 17.65
C SER A 243 -2.22 -14.03 17.00
N PRO A 244 -2.45 -14.19 15.69
CA PRO A 244 -3.55 -13.52 15.00
C PRO A 244 -4.93 -13.71 15.64
N VAL A 245 -5.16 -14.81 16.36
CA VAL A 245 -6.44 -15.06 17.03
C VAL A 245 -6.71 -14.09 18.19
N ASP A 246 -5.69 -13.42 18.72
CA ASP A 246 -5.83 -12.46 19.82
C ASP A 246 -6.65 -11.22 19.41
N PHE A 247 -6.76 -10.95 18.10
CA PHE A 247 -7.56 -9.85 17.57
C PHE A 247 -9.05 -10.19 17.45
N GLN A 248 -9.42 -11.47 17.52
CA GLN A 248 -10.80 -11.92 17.33
C GLN A 248 -11.71 -11.31 18.38
N ASN A 249 -12.83 -10.73 17.94
CA ASN A 249 -13.80 -10.04 18.80
C ASN A 249 -13.20 -8.90 19.65
N VAL A 250 -12.09 -8.30 19.21
CA VAL A 250 -11.54 -7.08 19.82
C VAL A 250 -11.99 -5.87 19.04
N PHE A 251 -12.59 -4.91 19.74
CA PHE A 251 -13.16 -3.69 19.17
C PHE A 251 -12.55 -2.46 19.84
N SER A 252 -12.43 -1.38 19.08
CA SER A 252 -11.88 -0.11 19.57
C SER A 252 -12.82 1.03 19.24
N ALA A 253 -13.03 1.92 20.21
CA ALA A 253 -13.73 3.18 20.02
C ALA A 253 -12.72 4.27 19.62
N LEU A 254 -12.60 4.54 18.32
CA LEU A 254 -11.61 5.46 17.76
C LEU A 254 -12.21 6.81 17.37
N GLY A 255 -11.40 7.87 17.44
CA GLY A 255 -11.71 9.21 16.95
C GLY A 255 -11.92 10.28 18.02
N ALA A 256 -11.66 11.55 17.69
CA ALA A 256 -11.50 12.59 18.70
C ALA A 256 -12.83 13.02 19.37
N SER A 257 -13.84 13.37 18.57
CA SER A 257 -15.11 13.94 19.05
C SER A 257 -16.32 13.01 18.81
N ASN A 258 -16.30 12.23 17.73
CA ASN A 258 -17.33 11.26 17.39
C ASN A 258 -16.70 9.87 17.35
N LYS A 259 -16.65 9.22 18.52
CA LYS A 259 -16.07 7.88 18.65
C LYS A 259 -16.84 6.87 17.79
N VAL A 260 -16.14 6.19 16.89
CA VAL A 260 -16.66 5.10 16.07
C VAL A 260 -16.09 3.79 16.58
N VAL A 261 -16.96 2.82 16.84
CA VAL A 261 -16.52 1.48 17.22
C VAL A 261 -16.13 0.71 15.96
N VAL A 262 -14.89 0.24 15.91
CA VAL A 262 -14.30 -0.48 14.78
C VAL A 262 -13.77 -1.85 15.21
N SER A 263 -13.69 -2.80 14.28
CA SER A 263 -13.07 -4.11 14.49
C SER A 263 -11.55 -4.02 14.36
N LEU A 264 -10.81 -4.38 15.42
CA LEU A 264 -9.34 -4.49 15.33
C LEU A 264 -8.89 -5.69 14.49
N GLU A 265 -9.66 -6.79 14.48
CA GLU A 265 -9.39 -7.94 13.60
C GLU A 265 -9.39 -7.54 12.13
N PHE A 266 -10.40 -6.78 11.70
CA PHE A 266 -10.50 -6.27 10.33
C PHE A 266 -9.27 -5.42 9.97
N LEU A 267 -8.91 -4.47 10.85
CA LEU A 267 -7.79 -3.56 10.63
C LEU A 267 -6.44 -4.28 10.62
N TYR A 268 -6.25 -5.23 11.54
CA TYR A 268 -5.06 -6.06 11.60
C TYR A 268 -4.90 -6.89 10.33
N ASN A 269 -5.95 -7.59 9.89
CA ASN A 269 -5.91 -8.39 8.67
C ASN A 269 -5.71 -7.51 7.43
N THR A 270 -6.24 -6.30 7.42
CA THR A 270 -5.95 -5.31 6.36
C THR A 270 -4.44 -5.01 6.28
N ALA A 271 -3.80 -4.68 7.42
CA ALA A 271 -2.37 -4.43 7.48
C ALA A 271 -1.53 -5.66 7.09
N VAL A 272 -1.95 -6.87 7.49
CA VAL A 272 -1.31 -8.13 7.08
C VAL A 272 -1.35 -8.30 5.56
N HIS A 273 -2.50 -8.08 4.93
CA HIS A 273 -2.62 -8.22 3.48
C HIS A 273 -1.82 -7.15 2.73
N GLN A 274 -1.83 -5.89 3.17
CA GLN A 274 -1.01 -4.82 2.59
C GLN A 274 0.47 -5.20 2.58
N LEU A 275 1.03 -5.53 3.76
CA LEU A 275 2.43 -5.90 3.90
C LEU A 275 2.76 -7.18 3.14
N ARG A 276 1.86 -8.18 3.14
CA ARG A 276 2.09 -9.43 2.41
C ARG A 276 2.20 -9.18 0.91
N ASN A 277 1.29 -8.43 0.32
CA ASN A 277 1.29 -8.16 -1.12
C ASN A 277 2.58 -7.41 -1.51
N GLU A 278 2.96 -6.40 -0.72
CA GLU A 278 4.18 -5.64 -0.94
C GLU A 278 5.46 -6.47 -0.74
N LEU A 279 5.64 -7.08 0.44
CA LEU A 279 6.87 -7.77 0.82
C LEU A 279 7.07 -9.06 0.02
N SER A 280 6.01 -9.82 -0.29
CA SER A 280 6.16 -11.02 -1.13
C SER A 280 6.62 -10.68 -2.54
N ALA A 281 6.12 -9.58 -3.12
CA ALA A 281 6.57 -9.12 -4.42
C ALA A 281 7.99 -8.54 -4.39
N LEU A 282 8.38 -7.83 -3.33
CA LEU A 282 9.76 -7.36 -3.13
C LEU A 282 10.75 -8.52 -2.98
N GLU A 283 10.40 -9.56 -2.21
CA GLU A 283 11.24 -10.74 -2.03
C GLU A 283 11.48 -11.48 -3.35
N VAL A 284 10.52 -11.47 -4.28
CA VAL A 284 10.70 -12.03 -5.63
C VAL A 284 11.48 -11.08 -6.54
N ALA A 285 11.17 -9.78 -6.48
CA ALA A 285 11.68 -8.79 -7.42
C ALA A 285 13.12 -8.35 -7.12
N CYS A 286 13.58 -8.46 -5.88
CA CYS A 286 14.87 -7.92 -5.43
C CYS A 286 15.81 -9.02 -4.87
N PRO A 287 16.28 -9.98 -5.70
CA PRO A 287 17.12 -11.09 -5.23
C PRO A 287 18.51 -10.66 -4.69
N GLN A 288 18.99 -9.47 -5.06
CA GLN A 288 20.20 -8.85 -4.50
C GLN A 288 19.97 -8.21 -3.13
N GLY A 289 18.72 -8.13 -2.71
CA GLY A 289 18.27 -7.51 -1.48
C GLY A 289 17.74 -6.09 -1.62
N TYR A 290 17.01 -5.66 -0.60
CA TYR A 290 16.37 -4.35 -0.56
C TYR A 290 16.37 -3.73 0.83
N ILE A 291 16.24 -2.40 0.85
CA ILE A 291 16.11 -1.59 2.07
C ILE A 291 14.71 -1.03 2.07
N TYR A 292 13.87 -1.61 2.92
CA TYR A 292 12.49 -1.17 3.09
C TYR A 292 12.47 0.12 3.90
N THR A 293 11.86 1.18 3.37
CA THR A 293 11.64 2.41 4.15
C THR A 293 10.17 2.54 4.50
N SER A 294 9.81 3.13 5.63
CA SER A 294 8.40 3.39 5.94
C SER A 294 8.26 4.74 6.62
N ASP A 295 7.25 5.50 6.21
CA ASP A 295 6.87 6.76 6.82
C ASP A 295 5.50 6.60 7.50
N PRO A 296 5.26 7.23 8.66
CA PRO A 296 3.94 7.27 9.27
C PRO A 296 2.88 7.85 8.30
N PRO A 297 1.67 7.27 8.20
CA PRO A 297 0.62 7.71 7.29
C PRO A 297 -0.13 8.96 7.81
N SER A 298 0.60 10.00 8.22
CA SER A 298 0.10 11.07 9.10
C SER A 298 -1.10 11.86 8.57
N ILE A 299 -1.23 12.05 7.27
CA ILE A 299 -2.40 12.74 6.68
C ILE A 299 -3.65 11.85 6.64
N PHE A 300 -3.48 10.53 6.66
CA PHE A 300 -4.55 9.53 6.51
C PHE A 300 -5.05 8.97 7.84
N VAL A 301 -4.66 9.54 8.97
CA VAL A 301 -4.97 9.01 10.31
C VAL A 301 -5.62 10.04 11.24
N GLN A 302 -6.13 11.13 10.65
CA GLN A 302 -6.74 12.23 11.38
C GLN A 302 -7.96 11.75 12.17
N ALA A 303 -8.83 10.92 11.56
CA ALA A 303 -10.04 10.42 12.19
C ALA A 303 -9.77 9.44 13.34
N ILE A 304 -8.58 8.85 13.45
CA ILE A 304 -8.21 7.94 14.54
C ILE A 304 -7.29 8.59 15.59
N GLY A 305 -7.06 9.90 15.49
CA GLY A 305 -6.29 10.66 16.49
C GLY A 305 -4.76 10.59 16.34
N GLY A 306 -4.25 10.09 15.20
CA GLY A 306 -2.83 10.08 14.87
C GLY A 306 -2.28 8.73 14.41
N ALA A 307 -1.00 8.72 14.01
CA ALA A 307 -0.39 7.58 13.32
C ALA A 307 -0.08 6.37 14.21
N LYS A 308 -0.04 6.52 15.54
CA LYS A 308 0.46 5.47 16.43
C LYS A 308 -0.30 4.15 16.29
N ILE A 309 -1.64 4.17 16.24
CA ILE A 309 -2.44 2.95 16.09
C ILE A 309 -2.16 2.28 14.74
N ALA A 310 -2.11 3.04 13.65
CA ALA A 310 -1.78 2.53 12.32
C ALA A 310 -0.36 1.91 12.29
N ASN A 311 0.63 2.58 12.88
CA ASN A 311 1.99 2.08 13.00
C ASN A 311 2.04 0.75 13.79
N ARG A 312 1.37 0.67 14.95
CA ARG A 312 1.36 -0.57 15.74
C ARG A 312 0.63 -1.71 15.02
N LEU A 313 -0.43 -1.43 14.26
CA LEU A 313 -1.07 -2.43 13.39
C LEU A 313 -0.10 -2.95 12.34
N GLN A 314 0.65 -2.06 11.67
CA GLN A 314 1.70 -2.44 10.71
C GLN A 314 2.78 -3.30 11.39
N PHE A 315 3.23 -2.95 12.60
CA PHE A 315 4.28 -3.68 13.31
C PHE A 315 3.80 -5.07 13.77
N ALA A 316 2.56 -5.17 14.27
CA ALA A 316 1.96 -6.45 14.63
C ALA A 316 1.79 -7.36 13.39
N ALA A 317 1.37 -6.80 12.27
CA ALA A 317 1.27 -7.51 11.00
C ALA A 317 2.65 -7.96 10.50
N LEU A 318 3.66 -7.10 10.58
CA LEU A 318 5.05 -7.41 10.23
C LEU A 318 5.59 -8.56 11.08
N LYS A 319 5.35 -8.54 12.39
CA LYS A 319 5.73 -9.62 13.31
C LYS A 319 5.15 -10.96 12.91
N HIS A 320 3.86 -10.99 12.59
CA HIS A 320 3.19 -12.20 12.13
C HIS A 320 3.84 -12.73 10.84
N LEU A 321 4.03 -11.86 9.83
CA LEU A 321 4.66 -12.26 8.57
C LEU A 321 6.10 -12.74 8.77
N ALA A 322 6.87 -12.07 9.64
CA ALA A 322 8.22 -12.45 10.01
C ALA A 322 8.30 -13.83 10.69
N SER A 323 7.31 -14.17 11.51
CA SER A 323 7.28 -15.40 12.32
C SER A 323 6.64 -16.60 11.60
N ALA A 324 5.91 -16.36 10.51
CA ALA A 324 5.21 -17.39 9.74
C ALA A 324 6.18 -18.35 9.04
N SER A 325 6.64 -19.36 9.78
CA SER A 325 7.62 -20.37 9.36
C SER A 325 6.98 -21.62 8.73
N LYS A 326 5.64 -21.68 8.62
CA LYS A 326 4.91 -22.76 7.94
C LYS A 326 3.84 -22.19 7.00
N PRO A 327 3.64 -22.78 5.82
CA PRO A 327 2.50 -22.44 4.98
C PRO A 327 1.23 -22.91 5.68
N ALA A 328 0.50 -21.98 6.31
CA ALA A 328 -0.89 -22.21 6.65
C ALA A 328 -1.70 -22.28 5.34
N ARG A 329 -2.85 -22.97 5.33
CA ARG A 329 -3.72 -23.18 4.13
C ARG A 329 -4.09 -21.89 3.35
N PHE A 330 -3.79 -20.71 3.89
CA PHE A 330 -4.05 -19.39 3.30
C PHE A 330 -2.83 -18.44 3.30
N SER A 331 -1.64 -18.89 3.72
CA SER A 331 -0.45 -18.04 3.89
C SER A 331 0.76 -18.63 3.17
N GLN A 332 1.16 -18.00 2.08
CA GLN A 332 2.48 -18.15 1.50
C GLN A 332 3.46 -17.52 2.50
N SER A 333 4.29 -18.33 3.16
CA SER A 333 5.30 -17.86 4.12
C SER A 333 6.20 -16.83 3.42
N VAL A 334 6.23 -15.60 3.93
CA VAL A 334 7.16 -14.56 3.47
C VAL A 334 8.34 -14.56 4.44
N LYS A 335 9.30 -15.46 4.22
CA LYS A 335 10.61 -15.29 4.85
C LYS A 335 11.27 -14.08 4.21
N PHE A 336 11.67 -13.09 5.01
CA PHE A 336 12.32 -11.86 4.53
C PHE A 336 13.79 -12.13 4.15
N ALA A 337 14.04 -13.07 3.25
CA ALA A 337 15.37 -13.53 2.90
C ALA A 337 16.23 -12.43 2.26
N ASN A 338 15.58 -11.53 1.51
CA ASN A 338 16.24 -10.49 0.74
C ASN A 338 16.15 -9.10 1.40
N MET A 339 15.27 -8.90 2.39
CA MET A 339 15.28 -7.66 3.17
C MET A 339 16.60 -7.50 3.93
N LYS A 340 17.38 -6.46 3.60
CA LYS A 340 18.63 -6.13 4.30
C LYS A 340 18.38 -5.22 5.50
N ALA A 341 17.45 -4.27 5.36
CA ALA A 341 17.10 -3.35 6.43
C ALA A 341 15.63 -2.90 6.36
N PHE A 342 15.09 -2.59 7.54
CA PHE A 342 13.82 -1.90 7.73
C PHE A 342 14.11 -0.53 8.36
N ALA A 343 13.86 0.54 7.61
CA ALA A 343 14.19 1.90 8.00
C ALA A 343 12.92 2.75 8.18
N PHE A 344 12.63 3.14 9.42
CA PHE A 344 11.37 3.81 9.77
C PHE A 344 11.59 5.29 10.09
N ASN A 345 10.71 6.17 9.61
CA ASN A 345 10.72 7.58 9.95
C ASN A 345 10.00 7.82 11.29
N ASP A 346 10.78 7.91 12.36
CA ASP A 346 10.34 7.97 13.76
C ASP A 346 10.01 9.37 14.27
N TYR A 347 9.92 10.37 13.38
CA TYR A 347 9.80 11.80 13.74
C TYR A 347 8.67 12.18 14.72
N SER A 348 7.62 11.36 14.83
CA SER A 348 6.44 11.61 15.67
C SER A 348 6.06 10.42 16.54
N ASP A 349 6.93 9.42 16.64
CA ASP A 349 6.60 8.14 17.26
C ASP A 349 7.73 7.54 18.09
N ASP A 350 7.91 8.11 19.28
CA ASP A 350 8.86 7.63 20.26
C ASP A 350 8.63 6.14 20.58
N GLY A 351 9.70 5.34 20.50
CA GLY A 351 9.67 3.91 20.75
C GLY A 351 9.30 3.04 19.55
N ALA A 352 8.93 3.62 18.40
CA ALA A 352 8.62 2.85 17.18
C ALA A 352 9.78 1.95 16.74
N ILE A 353 11.02 2.45 16.84
CA ILE A 353 12.22 1.69 16.47
C ILE A 353 12.42 0.45 17.35
N GLU A 354 12.17 0.55 18.66
CA GLU A 354 12.28 -0.61 19.56
C GLU A 354 11.18 -1.63 19.29
N LEU A 355 9.94 -1.19 19.11
CA LEU A 355 8.81 -2.07 18.74
C LEU A 355 9.06 -2.78 17.40
N LEU A 356 9.67 -2.12 16.43
CA LEU A 356 10.05 -2.74 15.15
C LEU A 356 11.15 -3.79 15.31
N ARG A 357 12.11 -3.57 16.22
CA ARG A 357 13.14 -4.58 16.55
C ARG A 357 12.51 -5.82 17.16
N GLU A 358 11.56 -5.63 18.07
CA GLU A 358 10.79 -6.73 18.67
C GLU A 358 9.94 -7.45 17.59
N ALA A 359 9.27 -6.71 16.71
CA ALA A 359 8.49 -7.30 15.62
C ALA A 359 9.35 -8.15 14.65
N LEU A 360 10.60 -7.75 14.41
CA LEU A 360 11.53 -8.42 13.51
C LEU A 360 12.56 -9.31 14.23
N GLU A 361 12.37 -9.61 15.52
CA GLU A 361 13.39 -10.31 16.34
C GLU A 361 13.81 -11.68 15.78
N VAL A 362 12.88 -12.36 15.09
CA VAL A 362 13.10 -13.67 14.47
C VAL A 362 13.85 -13.57 13.13
N GLN A 363 13.91 -12.39 12.52
CA GLN A 363 14.62 -12.08 11.27
C GLN A 363 15.94 -11.38 11.58
N ARG A 364 16.83 -12.07 12.30
CA ARG A 364 18.06 -11.53 12.89
C ARG A 364 19.02 -10.84 11.91
N HIS A 365 18.91 -11.13 10.61
CA HIS A 365 19.74 -10.50 9.58
C HIS A 365 19.19 -9.14 9.10
N VAL A 366 17.93 -8.82 9.40
CA VAL A 366 17.31 -7.54 9.01
C VAL A 366 17.72 -6.45 10.00
N ILE A 367 18.40 -5.42 9.51
CA ILE A 367 18.81 -4.28 10.34
C ILE A 367 17.63 -3.31 10.50
N VAL A 368 17.22 -3.02 11.75
CA VAL A 368 16.19 -2.01 12.06
C VAL A 368 16.84 -0.70 12.49
N LEU A 369 16.54 0.39 11.78
CA LEU A 369 17.16 1.70 12.01
C LEU A 369 16.22 2.89 11.75
N PRO A 370 16.48 4.06 12.35
CA PRO A 370 15.78 5.30 11.96
C PRO A 370 16.10 5.67 10.51
N LYS A 371 15.10 6.05 9.70
CA LYS A 371 15.25 6.36 8.27
C LYS A 371 16.32 7.42 7.99
N ALA A 372 16.44 8.43 8.86
CA ALA A 372 17.48 9.47 8.76
C ALA A 372 18.91 8.90 8.71
N LYS A 373 19.14 7.70 9.27
CA LYS A 373 20.44 7.04 9.23
C LYS A 373 20.84 6.57 7.82
N LEU A 374 19.93 6.49 6.86
CA LEU A 374 20.22 6.20 5.45
C LEU A 374 20.60 7.45 4.64
N PHE A 375 20.41 8.65 5.17
CA PHE A 375 20.54 9.92 4.45
C PHE A 375 21.58 10.84 5.11
N ARG A 376 22.78 10.33 5.35
CA ARG A 376 23.86 11.06 6.08
C ARG A 376 24.87 11.74 5.17
N GLY A 377 24.81 11.49 3.86
CA GLY A 377 25.78 12.05 2.91
C GLY A 377 25.63 13.56 2.77
N PRO A 378 26.57 14.22 2.08
CA PRO A 378 26.53 15.67 1.87
C PRO A 378 25.18 16.10 1.30
N ASN A 379 24.54 17.11 1.90
CA ASN A 379 23.16 17.44 1.57
C ASN A 379 22.17 16.88 2.60
N GLY A 380 22.39 15.68 3.11
CA GLY A 380 21.33 14.74 3.50
C GLY A 380 21.02 13.76 2.35
N ARG A 381 22.04 13.40 1.56
CA ARG A 381 21.93 12.43 0.45
C ARG A 381 21.96 11.01 0.97
N TYR A 382 21.37 10.10 0.18
CA TYR A 382 21.36 8.69 0.50
C TYR A 382 22.78 8.12 0.52
N GLU A 383 23.14 7.58 1.68
CA GLU A 383 24.41 6.93 2.00
C GLU A 383 24.09 5.84 3.03
N PRO A 384 23.81 4.60 2.59
CA PRO A 384 23.19 3.58 3.43
C PRO A 384 24.14 2.97 4.47
N GLY A 385 25.46 3.14 4.29
CA GLY A 385 26.50 2.53 5.11
C GLY A 385 26.84 1.10 4.71
N GLU A 386 27.91 0.58 5.33
CA GLU A 386 28.51 -0.72 5.02
C GLU A 386 27.52 -1.88 5.16
N GLY A 387 27.48 -2.74 4.15
CA GLY A 387 26.63 -3.94 4.08
C GLY A 387 25.25 -3.71 3.47
N LEU A 388 24.85 -2.44 3.29
CA LEU A 388 23.58 -2.05 2.69
C LEU A 388 23.72 -1.53 1.25
N GLU A 389 24.95 -1.30 0.76
CA GLU A 389 25.19 -0.67 -0.53
C GLU A 389 24.66 -1.45 -1.72
N GLU A 390 24.57 -2.78 -1.63
CA GLU A 390 24.07 -3.61 -2.73
C GLU A 390 22.54 -3.62 -2.85
N GLY A 391 21.83 -3.13 -1.82
CA GLY A 391 20.38 -3.17 -1.78
C GLY A 391 19.70 -2.13 -2.68
N LEU A 392 18.50 -2.45 -3.16
CA LEU A 392 17.59 -1.44 -3.69
C LEU A 392 16.81 -0.76 -2.57
N LEU A 393 16.86 0.56 -2.53
CA LEU A 393 16.02 1.41 -1.70
C LEU A 393 14.58 1.34 -2.19
N VAL A 394 13.68 0.94 -1.29
CA VAL A 394 12.24 0.99 -1.51
C VAL A 394 11.72 2.35 -1.07
N VAL A 395 11.18 3.11 -2.00
CA VAL A 395 10.53 4.41 -1.79
C VAL A 395 9.03 4.19 -1.84
N HIS A 396 8.32 4.63 -0.79
CA HIS A 396 6.86 4.54 -0.76
C HIS A 396 6.28 5.86 -1.21
N ASN A 397 5.28 5.78 -2.07
CA ASN A 397 4.35 6.88 -2.21
C ASN A 397 3.47 6.97 -0.95
N ASN A 398 2.72 8.06 -0.84
CA ASN A 398 1.77 8.23 0.26
C ASN A 398 0.43 8.58 -0.37
N SER A 399 -0.14 7.59 -1.08
CA SER A 399 -1.41 7.72 -1.80
C SER A 399 -2.59 7.28 -0.95
N ASP A 400 -3.74 7.84 -1.28
CA ASP A 400 -5.02 7.49 -0.67
C ASP A 400 -5.78 6.42 -1.46
N ALA A 401 -6.95 6.07 -0.95
CA ALA A 401 -7.84 5.05 -1.48
C ALA A 401 -8.22 5.22 -2.96
N PHE A 402 -8.18 6.44 -3.52
CA PHE A 402 -8.68 6.75 -4.87
C PHE A 402 -7.59 6.68 -5.95
N GLY A 403 -6.37 6.34 -5.53
CA GLY A 403 -5.28 5.91 -6.38
C GLY A 403 -4.03 6.77 -6.30
N GLN A 404 -3.06 6.42 -7.15
CA GLN A 404 -1.79 7.13 -7.23
C GLN A 404 -1.90 8.31 -8.18
N ASN A 405 -1.63 9.50 -7.66
CA ASN A 405 -1.61 10.73 -8.45
C ASN A 405 -0.21 11.04 -9.01
N ILE A 406 0.70 10.07 -8.94
CA ILE A 406 2.07 10.10 -9.49
C ILE A 406 2.10 10.54 -10.96
N GLU A 407 1.07 10.21 -11.74
CA GLU A 407 0.98 10.61 -13.16
C GLU A 407 0.73 12.12 -13.32
N THR A 408 -0.10 12.73 -12.47
CA THR A 408 -0.76 14.00 -12.76
C THR A 408 -0.46 15.12 -11.76
N GLU A 409 -0.06 14.83 -10.52
CA GLU A 409 0.17 15.86 -9.49
C GLU A 409 1.45 16.65 -9.70
N SER A 410 1.46 17.92 -9.31
CA SER A 410 2.64 18.78 -9.40
C SER A 410 3.72 18.40 -8.40
N ALA A 411 4.98 18.70 -8.71
CA ALA A 411 6.15 18.29 -7.92
C ALA A 411 6.17 18.73 -6.44
N MET A 412 5.42 19.78 -6.08
CA MET A 412 5.53 20.43 -4.76
C MET A 412 4.30 20.23 -3.86
N GLY A 413 3.24 19.57 -4.35
CA GLY A 413 1.97 19.45 -3.62
C GLY A 413 1.89 18.27 -2.67
N SER A 414 2.52 17.15 -3.00
CA SER A 414 2.36 15.86 -2.32
C SER A 414 3.60 14.98 -2.53
N LEU A 415 3.68 13.87 -1.79
CA LEU A 415 4.71 12.87 -2.03
C LEU A 415 4.56 12.21 -3.40
N ASP A 416 3.32 11.96 -3.84
CA ASP A 416 3.00 11.40 -5.16
C ASP A 416 3.51 12.29 -6.29
N GLY A 417 3.25 13.60 -6.19
CA GLY A 417 3.70 14.59 -7.15
C GLY A 417 5.22 14.72 -7.17
N ALA A 418 5.87 14.76 -6.00
CA ALA A 418 7.33 14.81 -5.88
C ALA A 418 7.99 13.57 -6.50
N ILE A 419 7.50 12.36 -6.18
CA ILE A 419 7.98 11.11 -6.77
C ILE A 419 7.72 11.12 -8.27
N GLY A 420 6.50 11.41 -8.70
CA GLY A 420 6.13 11.41 -10.12
C GLY A 420 6.94 12.38 -10.95
N ALA A 421 7.27 13.56 -10.42
CA ALA A 421 7.97 14.62 -11.14
C ALA A 421 9.42 14.23 -11.40
N SER A 422 10.03 13.58 -10.41
CA SER A 422 11.46 13.28 -10.39
C SER A 422 11.79 11.82 -10.72
N THR A 423 10.81 11.00 -11.13
CA THR A 423 11.04 9.58 -11.44
C THR A 423 10.47 9.15 -12.79
N SER A 424 10.88 7.96 -13.24
CA SER A 424 10.22 7.23 -14.34
C SER A 424 8.88 6.58 -13.94
N THR A 425 8.49 6.64 -12.66
CA THR A 425 7.33 5.90 -12.13
C THR A 425 6.01 6.33 -12.75
N ALA A 426 5.84 7.63 -13.08
CA ALA A 426 4.64 8.13 -13.75
C ALA A 426 4.37 7.42 -15.09
N ALA A 427 5.42 7.21 -15.89
CA ALA A 427 5.33 6.44 -17.11
C ALA A 427 5.06 4.95 -16.84
N SER A 428 5.65 4.41 -15.77
CA SER A 428 5.38 3.02 -15.39
C SER A 428 3.93 2.77 -14.96
N LEU A 429 3.29 3.72 -14.29
CA LEU A 429 1.92 3.60 -13.77
C LEU A 429 0.88 4.31 -14.66
N LEU A 430 1.27 4.67 -15.88
CA LEU A 430 0.44 5.36 -16.85
C LEU A 430 -0.84 4.57 -17.15
N ARG A 431 -2.01 5.11 -16.81
CA ARG A 431 -3.30 4.38 -16.82
C ARG A 431 -3.66 3.72 -18.15
N HIS A 432 -3.21 4.28 -19.27
CA HIS A 432 -3.51 3.81 -20.63
C HIS A 432 -2.37 3.02 -21.28
N ARG A 433 -1.24 2.76 -20.57
CA ARG A 433 -0.20 1.88 -21.11
C ARG A 433 -0.78 0.49 -21.36
N LYS A 434 -0.35 -0.14 -22.45
CA LYS A 434 -0.87 -1.45 -22.90
C LYS A 434 -0.55 -2.54 -21.88
N ASN A 435 0.71 -2.59 -21.46
CA ASN A 435 1.25 -3.61 -20.55
C ASN A 435 1.14 -3.24 -19.05
N LEU A 436 0.15 -2.42 -18.65
CA LEU A 436 -0.03 -2.02 -17.25
C LEU A 436 -0.32 -3.24 -16.36
N LEU A 437 -1.11 -4.16 -16.90
CA LEU A 437 -1.71 -5.29 -16.19
C LEU A 437 -1.08 -6.63 -16.60
N ASP A 438 0.03 -6.60 -17.35
CA ASP A 438 0.70 -7.81 -17.85
C ASP A 438 1.29 -8.65 -16.71
N TRP A 439 1.58 -8.03 -15.56
CA TRP A 439 2.23 -8.66 -14.41
C TRP A 439 1.42 -8.51 -13.13
N ILE A 440 0.31 -9.27 -13.03
CA ILE A 440 -0.46 -9.38 -11.80
C ILE A 440 -0.04 -10.66 -11.07
N TRP A 441 0.41 -10.51 -9.82
CA TRP A 441 0.97 -11.54 -8.95
C TRP A 441 -0.01 -11.96 -7.86
#